data_AF-A0A355RI06-F1
#
_entry.id   AF-A0A355RI06-F1
#
_cell.length_a   1.000
_cell.length_b   1.000
_cell.length_c   1.000
_cell.angle_alpha   90.00
_cell.angle_beta   90.00
_cell.angle_gamma   90.00
#
_symmetry.space_group_name_H-M   'P 1'
#
loop_
_entity.id
_entity.type
_entity.pdbx_description
1 polymer ?
#
loop_
_entity_poly.entity_id
_entity_poly.type
_entity_poly.pdbx_seq_one_letter_code
_entity_poly.pdbx_strand_id
1 'polypeptide(L)' 'QGAAYMKNAELVIAINLGMGSGAATVWTCDLTHDFISINADYRS' A
#
# COMPACT_ATOMS: atom_id res chain seq x y z
N GLN A 1 10.18 12.19 -10.23
CA GLN A 1 10.25 12.24 -8.75
C GLN A 1 9.40 11.14 -8.11
N GLY A 2 8.11 11.01 -8.44
CA GLY A 2 7.25 9.93 -7.89
C GLY A 2 7.79 8.50 -8.07
N ALA A 3 8.20 8.12 -9.29
CA ALA A 3 8.76 6.79 -9.55
C ALA A 3 10.06 6.47 -8.77
N ALA A 4 10.82 7.50 -8.35
CA ALA A 4 11.99 7.30 -7.49
C ALA A 4 11.58 7.12 -6.03
N TYR A 5 10.57 7.86 -5.56
CA TYR A 5 10.01 7.70 -4.21
C TYR A 5 9.42 6.31 -3.97
N MET A 6 8.72 5.75 -4.96
CA MET A 6 8.13 4.40 -4.89
C MET A 6 9.14 3.26 -4.73
N LYS A 7 10.44 3.52 -4.85
CA LYS A 7 11.50 2.52 -4.63
C LYS A 7 11.91 2.40 -3.15
N ASN A 8 11.37 3.25 -2.28
CA ASN A 8 11.64 3.19 -0.84
C ASN A 8 10.88 2.04 -0.18
N ALA A 9 11.42 1.52 0.93
CA ALA A 9 10.76 0.48 1.72
C ALA A 9 9.50 0.98 2.45
N GLU A 10 9.47 2.26 2.81
CA GLU A 10 8.32 2.91 3.46
C GLU A 10 7.79 4.05 2.59
N LEU A 11 6.48 4.04 2.37
CA LEU A 11 5.78 5.00 1.52
C LEU A 11 4.63 5.65 2.29
N VAL A 12 4.58 6.98 2.25
CA VAL A 12 3.46 7.77 2.76
C VAL A 12 2.64 8.26 1.59
N ILE A 13 1.37 7.86 1.55
CA ILE A 13 0.41 8.30 0.53
C ILE A 13 -0.59 9.26 1.18
N ALA A 14 -0.48 10.55 0.86
CA ALA A 14 -1.40 11.56 1.34
C ALA A 14 -2.58 11.74 0.39
N ILE A 15 -3.80 11.68 0.91
CA ILE A 15 -5.04 11.88 0.14
C ILE A 15 -5.81 13.04 0.75
N ASN A 16 -6.18 14.01 -0.08
CA ASN A 16 -7.07 15.10 0.29
C ASN A 16 -8.35 15.00 -0.55
N LEU A 17 -9.49 14.83 0.12
CA LEU A 17 -10.80 14.70 -0.54
C LEU A 17 -11.48 16.04 -0.79
N GLY A 18 -11.04 17.14 -0.16
CA GLY A 18 -11.64 18.47 -0.32
C GLY A 18 -13.04 18.62 0.28
N MET A 19 -13.46 17.72 1.18
CA MET A 19 -14.84 17.61 1.68
C MET A 19 -15.03 17.99 3.16
N GLY A 20 -14.01 18.55 3.82
CA GLY A 20 -14.06 18.96 5.22
C GLY A 20 -12.79 18.66 6.00
N SER A 21 -12.89 18.59 7.33
CA SER A 21 -11.76 18.38 8.26
C SER A 21 -11.63 16.94 8.79
N GLY A 22 -12.44 16.01 8.29
CA GLY A 22 -12.34 14.59 8.66
C GLY A 22 -11.00 14.00 8.24
N ALA A 23 -10.38 13.21 9.11
CA ALA A 23 -9.09 12.57 8.85
C ALA A 23 -9.06 11.14 9.40
N ALA A 24 -8.36 10.24 8.69
CA ALA A 24 -8.06 8.89 9.12
C ALA A 24 -6.68 8.47 8.58
N THR A 25 -6.01 7.54 9.26
CA THR A 25 -4.75 6.95 8.82
C THR A 25 -4.89 5.43 8.83
N VAL A 26 -4.45 4.79 7.75
CA VAL A 26 -4.47 3.33 7.61
C VAL A 26 -3.07 2.86 7.24
N TRP A 27 -2.65 1.75 7.82
CA TRP A 27 -1.39 1.08 7.52
C TRP A 27 -1.64 -0.12 6.64
N THR A 28 -0.83 -0.30 5.62
CA THR A 28 -0.85 -1.46 4.73
C THR A 28 0.55 -1.73 4.21
N CYS A 29 0.73 -2.89 3.59
CA CYS A 29 1.93 -3.25 2.84
C CYS A 29 1.63 -3.39 1.34
N ASP A 30 2.68 -3.60 0.57
CA ASP A 30 2.64 -3.91 -0.86
C ASP A 30 2.18 -5.35 -1.13
N LEU A 31 1.74 -5.59 -2.36
CA LEU A 31 1.38 -6.92 -2.84
C LEU A 31 2.57 -7.50 -3.62
N THR A 32 3.21 -8.51 -3.05
CA THR A 32 4.38 -9.17 -3.65
C THR A 32 4.00 -10.49 -4.32
N HIS A 33 4.88 -10.97 -5.21
CA HIS A 33 4.74 -12.31 -5.78
C HIS A 33 4.82 -13.39 -4.68
N ASP A 34 5.69 -13.20 -3.68
CA ASP A 34 5.85 -14.16 -2.58
C ASP A 34 4.57 -14.29 -1.74
N PHE A 35 3.86 -13.18 -1.51
CA PHE A 35 2.55 -13.23 -0.85
C PHE A 35 1.58 -14.14 -1.61
N ILE A 36 1.59 -14.06 -2.95
CA ILE A 36 0.78 -14.94 -3.79
C ILE A 36 1.25 -16.39 -3.67
N SER A 37 2.54 -16.66 -3.83
CA SER A 37 3.09 -18.02 -3.80
C SER A 37 2.81 -18.75 -2.48
N ILE A 38 2.90 -18.07 -1.35
CA ILE A 38 2.60 -18.66 -0.03
C ILE A 38 1.12 -19.06 0.11
N ASN A 39 0.21 -18.28 -0.49
CA ASN A 39 -1.22 -18.42 -0.27
C ASN A 39 -1.97 -19.10 -1.42
N ALA A 40 -1.37 -19.25 -2.60
CA ALA A 40 -2.00 -19.87 -3.76
C ALA A 40 -2.26 -21.37 -3.54
N ASP A 41 -1.39 -22.03 -2.78
CA ASP A 41 -1.45 -23.48 -2.54
C ASP A 41 -2.39 -23.86 -1.38
N TYR A 42 -3.01 -22.88 -0.71
CA TYR A 42 -3.92 -23.12 0.41
C TYR A 42 -5.28 -23.74 0.00
N ARG A 43 -5.54 -23.87 -1.31
CA ARG A 43 -6.81 -24.35 -1.88
C ARG A 43 -6.66 -25.51 -2.87
N SER A 44 -5.48 -26.12 -2.98
CA SER A 44 -5.26 -27.36 -3.74
C SER A 44 -5.35 -28.60 -2.85
#